data_AF-A0A357ZKJ5-F1
#
_entry.id   AF-A0A357ZKJ5-F1
#
_cell.length_a   1.000
_cell.length_b   1.000
_cell.length_c   1.000
_cell.angle_alpha   90.00
_cell.angle_beta   90.00
_cell.angle_gamma   90.00
#
_symmetry.space_group_name_H-M   'P 1'
#
loop_
_entity.id
_entity.type
_entity.pdbx_description
1 polymer ?
#
loop_
_entity_poly.entity_id
_entity_poly.type
_entity_poly.pdbx_seq_one_letter_code
_entity_poly.pdbx_strand_id
1 'polypeptide(L)'
;RRAAKGGLPLADAAKATQQKAAGAVAVRASLEDMVTLAKDALLYTCGVAMDKYADKLMKQQEIIGRLADLAIYAYACETALVRARKNEAKKGASGKHMMNMATSFLYSSAEKVKVIARECLCALATEGELATQLAELDKLTQYTPVNLIALRNEIAAKISEAGKYVVA
;
A
#
# COMPACT_ATOMS: atom_id res chain seq x y z
N ARG A 1 14.17 -9.40 -12.70
CA ARG A 1 15.12 -9.00 -13.77
C ARG A 1 15.94 -7.75 -13.42
N ARG A 2 15.33 -6.58 -13.12
CA ARG A 2 16.11 -5.37 -12.73
C ARG A 2 16.91 -5.54 -11.44
N ALA A 3 16.31 -6.14 -10.42
CA ALA A 3 17.00 -6.45 -9.16
C ALA A 3 18.19 -7.39 -9.36
N ALA A 4 18.00 -8.49 -10.11
CA ALA A 4 19.08 -9.42 -10.45
C ALA A 4 20.23 -8.79 -11.26
N LYS A 5 19.97 -7.68 -11.96
CA LYS A 5 20.99 -6.91 -12.70
C LYS A 5 21.59 -5.75 -11.88
N GLY A 6 21.32 -5.68 -10.56
CA GLY A 6 21.80 -4.62 -9.68
C GLY A 6 21.13 -3.24 -9.88
N GLY A 7 20.17 -3.12 -10.80
CA GLY A 7 19.51 -1.84 -11.11
C GLY A 7 18.36 -1.46 -10.18
N LEU A 8 18.11 -2.26 -9.14
CA LEU A 8 17.14 -1.99 -8.08
C LEU A 8 17.51 -2.83 -6.83
N PRO A 9 17.79 -2.23 -5.66
CA PRO A 9 18.16 -2.95 -4.43
C PRO A 9 16.93 -3.57 -3.74
N LEU A 10 16.18 -4.41 -4.47
CA LEU A 10 14.93 -4.99 -3.99
C LEU A 10 15.13 -5.96 -2.82
N ALA A 11 16.17 -6.79 -2.89
CA ALA A 11 16.47 -7.76 -1.83
C ALA A 11 16.84 -7.06 -0.53
N ASP A 12 17.62 -5.98 -0.60
CA ASP A 12 18.02 -5.19 0.56
C ASP A 12 16.81 -4.47 1.18
N ALA A 13 15.95 -3.89 0.35
CA ALA A 13 14.72 -3.25 0.79
C ALA A 13 13.76 -4.25 1.47
N ALA A 14 13.59 -5.44 0.89
CA ALA A 14 12.75 -6.49 1.46
C ALA A 14 13.29 -6.96 2.83
N LYS A 15 14.60 -7.18 2.94
CA LYS A 15 15.26 -7.54 4.21
C LYS A 15 15.10 -6.45 5.26
N ALA A 16 15.27 -5.18 4.88
CA ALA A 16 15.08 -4.06 5.79
C ALA A 16 13.63 -3.99 6.31
N THR A 17 12.64 -4.23 5.44
CA THR A 17 11.23 -4.28 5.84
C THR A 17 10.93 -5.47 6.76
N GLN A 18 11.50 -6.65 6.50
CA GLN A 18 11.37 -7.81 7.40
C GLN A 18 11.96 -7.51 8.79
N GLN A 19 13.15 -6.91 8.86
CA GLN A 19 13.76 -6.48 10.13
C GLN A 19 12.90 -5.46 10.86
N LYS A 20 12.32 -4.49 10.13
CA LYS A 20 11.36 -3.52 10.67
C LYS A 20 10.12 -4.21 11.26
N ALA A 21 9.61 -5.24 10.60
CA ALA A 21 8.41 -5.96 11.03
C ALA A 21 8.63 -6.81 12.29
N ALA A 22 9.83 -7.37 12.43
CA ALA A 22 10.25 -8.09 13.63
C ALA A 22 10.33 -7.17 14.86
N GLY A 23 10.63 -5.87 14.65
CA GLY A 23 10.67 -4.85 15.69
C GLY A 23 9.31 -4.25 16.07
N ALA A 24 9.35 -3.11 16.74
CA ALA A 24 8.18 -2.28 17.02
C ALA A 24 7.92 -1.34 15.83
N VAL A 25 6.68 -1.34 15.33
CA VAL A 25 6.22 -0.45 14.27
C VAL A 25 5.20 0.51 14.87
N ALA A 26 5.44 1.82 14.75
CA ALA A 26 4.50 2.82 15.23
C ALA A 26 3.19 2.77 14.45
N VAL A 27 2.07 3.03 15.13
CA VAL A 27 0.76 3.13 14.49
C VAL A 27 0.76 4.29 13.51
N ARG A 28 0.32 4.01 12.29
CA ARG A 28 0.32 4.94 11.17
C ARG A 28 -0.90 5.87 11.22
N ALA A 29 -0.70 7.16 10.97
CA ALA A 29 -1.81 8.13 11.06
C ALA A 29 -1.84 9.14 9.92
N SER A 30 -0.72 9.36 9.22
CA SER A 30 -0.63 10.33 8.12
C SER A 30 -0.92 9.70 6.75
N LEU A 31 -1.11 10.55 5.74
CA LEU A 31 -1.27 10.10 4.34
C LEU A 31 0.02 9.45 3.82
N GLU A 32 1.18 9.97 4.18
CA GLU A 32 2.47 9.36 3.88
C GLU A 32 2.60 7.98 4.50
N ASP A 33 2.07 7.80 5.71
CA ASP A 33 2.10 6.50 6.34
C ASP A 33 1.25 5.49 5.56
N MET A 34 0.13 5.91 4.96
CA MET A 34 -0.71 5.03 4.13
C MET A 34 0.03 4.59 2.85
N VAL A 35 0.80 5.49 2.24
CA VAL A 35 1.69 5.13 1.11
C VAL A 35 2.77 4.16 1.58
N THR A 36 3.40 4.46 2.71
CA THR A 36 4.43 3.61 3.32
C THR A 36 3.85 2.25 3.69
N LEU A 37 2.56 2.17 4.04
CA LEU A 37 1.88 0.92 4.41
C LEU A 37 1.77 0.02 3.20
N ALA A 38 1.32 0.57 2.07
CA ALA A 38 1.26 -0.16 0.81
C ALA A 38 2.64 -0.67 0.37
N LYS A 39 3.68 0.16 0.51
CA LYS A 39 5.06 -0.21 0.17
C LYS A 39 5.64 -1.27 1.10
N ASP A 40 5.42 -1.14 2.40
CA ASP A 40 5.91 -2.12 3.38
C ASP A 40 5.21 -3.47 3.22
N ALA A 41 3.89 -3.49 3.00
CA ALA A 41 3.17 -4.71 2.70
C ALA A 41 3.71 -5.40 1.44
N LEU A 42 3.93 -4.65 0.36
CA LEU A 42 4.56 -5.16 -0.86
C LEU A 42 5.95 -5.74 -0.60
N LEU A 43 6.83 -4.98 0.06
CA LEU A 43 8.23 -5.37 0.27
C LEU A 43 8.33 -6.58 1.20
N TYR A 44 7.51 -6.61 2.25
CA TYR A 44 7.44 -7.74 3.17
C TYR A 44 6.98 -9.02 2.45
N THR A 45 5.85 -8.97 1.73
CA THR A 45 5.34 -10.12 0.98
C THR A 45 6.30 -10.55 -0.13
N CYS A 46 6.96 -9.60 -0.82
CA CYS A 46 8.04 -9.91 -1.77
C CYS A 46 9.19 -10.67 -1.10
N GLY A 47 9.64 -10.22 0.08
CA GLY A 47 10.70 -10.88 0.85
C GLY A 47 10.37 -12.33 1.15
N VAL A 48 9.20 -12.57 1.75
CA VAL A 48 8.71 -13.92 2.06
C VAL A 48 8.62 -14.79 0.80
N ALA A 49 8.14 -14.24 -0.32
CA ALA A 49 8.05 -14.95 -1.59
C ALA A 49 9.43 -15.32 -2.17
N MET A 50 10.40 -14.41 -2.06
CA MET A 50 11.78 -14.63 -2.49
C MET A 50 12.48 -15.67 -1.62
N ASP A 51 12.27 -15.64 -0.30
CA ASP A 51 12.85 -16.60 0.64
C ASP A 51 12.34 -18.03 0.37
N LYS A 52 11.04 -18.19 0.06
CA LYS A 52 10.46 -19.50 -0.23
C LYS A 52 10.82 -20.07 -1.60
N TYR A 53 10.65 -19.28 -2.66
CA TYR A 53 10.73 -19.79 -4.03
C TYR A 53 12.03 -19.44 -4.75
N ALA A 54 12.79 -18.46 -4.27
CA ALA A 54 14.04 -18.01 -4.88
C ALA A 54 13.94 -17.85 -6.42
N ASP A 55 14.75 -18.61 -7.16
CA ASP A 55 14.80 -18.64 -8.62
C ASP A 55 13.51 -19.20 -9.27
N LYS A 56 12.73 -19.99 -8.52
CA LYS A 56 11.46 -20.59 -8.97
C LYS A 56 10.27 -19.66 -8.82
N LEU A 57 10.41 -18.48 -8.20
CA LEU A 57 9.29 -17.55 -7.97
C LEU A 57 8.58 -17.19 -9.28
N MET A 58 9.32 -17.06 -10.39
CA MET A 58 8.77 -16.76 -11.71
C MET A 58 7.77 -17.82 -12.23
N LYS A 59 7.76 -19.03 -11.66
CA LYS A 59 6.82 -20.10 -12.01
C LYS A 59 5.51 -20.03 -11.23
N GLN A 60 5.43 -19.20 -10.18
CA GLN A 60 4.26 -19.06 -9.32
C GLN A 60 3.42 -17.85 -9.78
N GLN A 61 2.63 -18.03 -10.83
CA GLN A 61 1.94 -16.92 -11.50
C GLN A 61 0.90 -16.24 -10.61
N GLU A 62 0.21 -16.99 -9.76
CA GLU A 62 -0.78 -16.48 -8.81
C GLU A 62 -0.11 -15.59 -7.75
N ILE A 63 1.03 -16.03 -7.22
CA ILE A 63 1.84 -15.23 -6.28
C ILE A 63 2.36 -13.96 -6.97
N ILE A 64 2.90 -14.08 -8.19
CA ILE A 64 3.36 -12.91 -8.96
C ILE A 64 2.21 -11.94 -9.23
N GLY A 65 1.02 -12.45 -9.56
CA GLY A 65 -0.18 -11.65 -9.75
C GLY A 65 -0.53 -10.85 -8.50
N ARG A 66 -0.51 -11.49 -7.32
CA ARG A 66 -0.74 -10.80 -6.04
C ARG A 66 0.34 -9.77 -5.70
N LEU A 67 1.61 -10.07 -5.97
CA LEU A 67 2.69 -9.09 -5.82
C LEU A 67 2.52 -7.91 -6.78
N ALA A 68 2.04 -8.16 -8.00
CA ALA A 68 1.74 -7.10 -8.97
C ALA A 68 0.56 -6.24 -8.51
N ASP A 69 -0.51 -6.83 -7.96
CA ASP A 69 -1.62 -6.09 -7.36
C ASP A 69 -1.13 -5.16 -6.24
N LEU A 70 -0.29 -5.67 -5.33
CA LEU A 70 0.31 -4.86 -4.26
C LEU A 70 1.17 -3.71 -4.82
N ALA A 71 1.96 -3.98 -5.86
CA ALA A 71 2.78 -2.96 -6.52
C ALA A 71 1.93 -1.87 -7.19
N ILE A 72 0.81 -2.24 -7.81
CA ILE A 72 -0.16 -1.31 -8.39
C ILE A 72 -0.75 -0.40 -7.31
N TYR A 73 -1.18 -0.95 -6.18
CA TYR A 73 -1.70 -0.14 -5.07
C TYR A 73 -0.64 0.80 -4.49
N ALA A 74 0.59 0.32 -4.26
CA ALA A 74 1.68 1.15 -3.76
C ALA A 74 1.97 2.33 -4.70
N TYR A 75 2.04 2.08 -6.01
CA TYR A 75 2.24 3.11 -7.02
C TYR A 75 1.06 4.09 -7.11
N ALA A 76 -0.17 3.60 -7.09
CA ALA A 76 -1.37 4.42 -7.18
C ALA A 76 -1.52 5.34 -5.95
N CYS A 77 -1.28 4.82 -4.74
CA CYS A 77 -1.31 5.60 -3.51
C CYS A 77 -0.29 6.74 -3.53
N GLU A 78 0.96 6.44 -3.90
CA GLU A 78 2.01 7.45 -4.01
C GLU A 78 1.67 8.53 -5.05
N THR A 79 1.22 8.10 -6.23
CA THR A 79 0.86 8.99 -7.33
C THR A 79 -0.30 9.91 -6.95
N ALA A 80 -1.34 9.37 -6.32
CA ALA A 80 -2.52 10.13 -5.89
C ALA A 80 -2.12 11.21 -4.88
N LEU A 81 -1.32 10.85 -3.87
CA LEU A 81 -0.89 11.78 -2.82
C LEU A 81 -0.01 12.90 -3.38
N VAL A 82 1.01 12.55 -4.17
CA VAL A 82 1.93 13.53 -4.76
C VAL A 82 1.18 14.49 -5.69
N ARG A 83 0.23 13.98 -6.49
CA ARG A 83 -0.60 14.82 -7.37
C ARG A 83 -1.50 15.77 -6.58
N ALA A 84 -2.14 15.27 -5.52
CA ALA A 84 -3.00 16.08 -4.66
C ALA A 84 -2.21 17.21 -3.97
N ARG A 85 -1.04 16.91 -3.42
CA ARG A 85 -0.15 17.91 -2.80
C ARG A 85 0.31 18.97 -3.77
N LYS A 86 0.72 18.56 -4.97
CA LYS A 86 1.13 19.50 -6.01
C LYS A 86 -0.03 20.40 -6.45
N ASN A 87 -1.26 19.90 -6.44
CA ASN A 87 -2.45 20.69 -6.76
C ASN A 87 -2.79 21.68 -5.64
N GLU A 88 -2.80 21.22 -4.38
CA GLU A 88 -3.02 22.04 -3.20
C GLU A 88 -1.99 23.17 -3.07
N ALA A 89 -0.70 22.86 -3.25
CA ALA A 89 0.37 23.86 -3.25
C ALA A 89 0.19 24.94 -4.34
N LYS A 90 -0.47 24.62 -5.46
CA LYS A 90 -0.73 25.56 -6.55
C LYS A 90 -2.02 26.35 -6.39
N LYS A 91 -3.05 25.78 -5.75
CA LYS A 91 -4.42 26.29 -5.76
C LYS A 91 -4.95 26.68 -4.38
N GLY A 92 -4.20 26.43 -3.31
CA GLY A 92 -4.65 26.66 -1.93
C GLY A 92 -5.97 25.93 -1.65
N ALA A 93 -6.95 26.65 -1.09
CA ALA A 93 -8.24 26.10 -0.71
C ALA A 93 -9.00 25.39 -1.85
N SER A 94 -8.82 25.81 -3.11
CA SER A 94 -9.42 25.15 -4.27
C SER A 94 -8.81 23.78 -4.58
N GLY A 95 -7.64 23.44 -4.01
CA GLY A 95 -7.05 22.10 -4.14
C GLY A 95 -7.59 21.07 -3.14
N LYS A 96 -8.37 21.50 -2.14
CA LYS A 96 -8.87 20.64 -1.06
C LYS A 96 -9.70 19.46 -1.57
N HIS A 97 -10.44 19.62 -2.67
CA HIS A 97 -11.25 18.53 -3.20
C HIS A 97 -10.41 17.35 -3.71
N MET A 98 -9.30 17.64 -4.41
CA MET A 98 -8.37 16.59 -4.86
C MET A 98 -7.69 15.91 -3.66
N MET A 99 -7.37 16.68 -2.62
CA MET A 99 -6.84 16.11 -1.37
C MET A 99 -7.84 15.16 -0.71
N ASN A 100 -9.11 15.56 -0.59
CA ASN A 100 -10.17 14.70 -0.04
C ASN A 100 -10.31 13.39 -0.83
N MET A 101 -10.30 13.46 -2.16
CA MET A 101 -10.35 12.26 -3.02
C MET A 101 -9.13 11.35 -2.80
N ALA A 102 -7.93 11.92 -2.74
CA ALA A 102 -6.71 11.16 -2.47
C ALA A 102 -6.77 10.49 -1.08
N THR A 103 -7.14 11.23 -0.04
CA THR A 103 -7.34 10.70 1.31
C THR A 103 -8.30 9.51 1.31
N SER A 104 -9.47 9.66 0.68
CA SER A 104 -10.45 8.58 0.60
C SER A 104 -9.88 7.34 -0.08
N PHE A 105 -9.14 7.53 -1.18
CA PHE A 105 -8.49 6.44 -1.92
C PHE A 105 -7.39 5.73 -1.11
N LEU A 106 -6.51 6.48 -0.43
CA LEU A 106 -5.40 5.94 0.35
C LEU A 106 -5.89 5.04 1.49
N TYR A 107 -6.82 5.54 2.31
CA TYR A 107 -7.38 4.76 3.43
C TYR A 107 -8.20 3.57 2.94
N SER A 108 -8.95 3.70 1.84
CA SER A 108 -9.66 2.55 1.25
C SER A 108 -8.70 1.49 0.69
N SER A 109 -7.52 1.91 0.22
CA SER A 109 -6.52 1.01 -0.35
C SER A 109 -5.74 0.27 0.74
N ALA A 110 -5.57 0.84 1.94
CA ALA A 110 -4.88 0.19 3.05
C ALA A 110 -5.50 -1.17 3.40
N GLU A 111 -6.83 -1.25 3.45
CA GLU A 111 -7.55 -2.52 3.69
C GLU A 111 -7.37 -3.52 2.54
N LYS A 112 -7.45 -3.06 1.29
CA LYS A 112 -7.27 -3.93 0.12
C LYS A 112 -5.87 -4.54 0.06
N VAL A 113 -4.86 -3.70 0.29
CA VAL A 113 -3.46 -4.12 0.40
C VAL A 113 -3.31 -5.20 1.47
N LYS A 114 -3.91 -4.99 2.65
CA LYS A 114 -3.85 -5.95 3.76
C LYS A 114 -4.45 -7.30 3.38
N VAL A 115 -5.61 -7.31 2.72
CA VAL A 115 -6.27 -8.54 2.25
C VAL A 115 -5.39 -9.29 1.24
N ILE A 116 -4.89 -8.59 0.22
CA ILE A 116 -4.06 -9.18 -0.85
C ILE A 116 -2.76 -9.76 -0.25
N ALA A 117 -2.10 -9.02 0.63
CA ALA A 117 -0.88 -9.48 1.29
C ALA A 117 -1.15 -10.72 2.17
N ARG A 118 -2.26 -10.73 2.93
CA ARG A 118 -2.65 -11.86 3.77
C ARG A 118 -2.91 -13.12 2.94
N GLU A 119 -3.65 -13.01 1.85
CA GLU A 119 -3.90 -14.11 0.91
C GLU A 119 -2.59 -14.69 0.36
N CYS A 120 -1.68 -13.80 -0.06
CA CYS A 120 -0.38 -14.20 -0.57
C CYS A 120 0.48 -14.90 0.51
N LEU A 121 0.51 -14.39 1.74
CA LEU A 121 1.24 -15.02 2.84
C LEU A 121 0.67 -16.40 3.20
N CYS A 122 -0.65 -16.59 3.16
CA CYS A 122 -1.26 -17.91 3.37
C CYS A 122 -0.81 -18.95 2.33
N ALA A 123 -0.60 -18.55 1.08
CA ALA A 123 -0.06 -19.43 0.04
C ALA A 123 1.47 -19.64 0.17
N LEU A 124 2.17 -18.69 0.81
CA LEU A 124 3.61 -18.72 1.01
C LEU A 124 4.03 -19.45 2.29
N ALA A 125 3.28 -19.42 3.37
CA ALA A 125 3.76 -20.01 4.62
C ALA A 125 3.76 -21.56 4.60
N THR A 126 4.62 -22.16 5.40
CA THR A 126 4.48 -23.54 5.88
C THR A 126 3.84 -23.55 7.27
N GLU A 127 3.39 -24.71 7.75
CA GLU A 127 2.83 -24.84 9.10
C GLU A 127 3.85 -24.36 10.15
N GLY A 128 3.43 -23.45 11.04
CA GLY A 128 4.26 -22.84 12.09
C GLY A 128 4.73 -21.41 11.80
N GLU A 129 5.02 -21.04 10.54
CA GLU A 129 5.54 -19.72 10.19
C GLU A 129 4.43 -18.69 9.94
N LEU A 130 3.26 -19.16 9.47
CA LEU A 130 2.16 -18.29 9.05
C LEU A 130 1.71 -17.34 10.16
N ALA A 131 1.59 -17.82 11.40
CA ALA A 131 1.12 -17.01 12.51
C ALA A 131 2.04 -15.80 12.75
N THR A 132 3.35 -16.01 12.72
CA THR A 132 4.36 -14.95 12.86
C THR A 132 4.28 -13.97 11.68
N GLN A 133 4.21 -14.48 10.46
CA GLN A 133 4.16 -13.63 9.26
C GLN A 133 2.90 -12.75 9.22
N LEU A 134 1.76 -13.30 9.65
CA LEU A 134 0.53 -12.54 9.74
C LEU A 134 0.58 -11.48 10.84
N ALA A 135 1.17 -11.79 12.00
CA ALA A 135 1.36 -10.81 13.06
C ALA A 135 2.29 -9.66 12.64
N GLU A 136 3.36 -9.97 11.93
CA GLU A 136 4.28 -8.98 11.34
C GLU A 136 3.58 -8.11 10.29
N LEU A 137 2.80 -8.70 9.39
CA LEU A 137 1.97 -7.95 8.44
C LEU A 137 0.97 -7.06 9.16
N ASP A 138 0.30 -7.55 10.21
CA ASP A 138 -0.68 -6.79 10.98
C ASP A 138 -0.02 -5.56 11.64
N LYS A 139 1.19 -5.68 12.20
CA LYS A 139 1.98 -4.52 12.69
C LYS A 139 2.31 -3.54 11.57
N LEU A 140 2.82 -4.03 10.44
CA LEU A 140 3.16 -3.18 9.30
C LEU A 140 1.94 -2.45 8.74
N THR A 141 0.76 -3.05 8.85
CA THR A 141 -0.48 -2.51 8.28
C THR A 141 -1.40 -1.88 9.31
N GLN A 142 -0.93 -1.64 10.54
CA GLN A 142 -1.72 -0.99 11.57
C GLN A 142 -1.79 0.52 11.34
N TYR A 143 -3.00 1.08 11.35
CA TYR A 143 -3.23 2.51 11.17
C TYR A 143 -4.44 3.02 11.95
N THR A 144 -4.51 4.34 12.15
CA THR A 144 -5.66 5.03 12.73
C THR A 144 -6.70 5.32 11.63
N PRO A 145 -7.90 4.73 11.70
CA PRO A 145 -8.92 4.92 10.67
C PRO A 145 -9.53 6.33 10.71
N VAL A 146 -10.07 6.76 9.57
CA VAL A 146 -10.79 8.03 9.41
C VAL A 146 -12.23 7.77 8.99
N ASN A 147 -13.11 8.76 9.22
CA ASN A 147 -14.52 8.66 8.80
C ASN A 147 -14.66 8.80 7.27
N LEU A 148 -14.49 7.67 6.58
CA LEU A 148 -14.60 7.60 5.12
C LEU A 148 -16.00 7.89 4.60
N ILE A 149 -17.05 7.65 5.39
CA ILE A 149 -18.43 7.92 4.97
C ILE A 149 -18.64 9.43 4.85
N ALA A 150 -18.28 10.19 5.88
CA ALA A 150 -18.36 11.65 5.85
C ALA A 150 -17.52 12.23 4.69
N LEU A 151 -16.28 11.77 4.54
CA LEU A 151 -15.38 12.24 3.49
C LEU A 151 -15.94 11.96 2.07
N ARG A 152 -16.54 10.78 1.85
CA ARG A 152 -17.16 10.43 0.57
C ARG A 152 -18.40 11.26 0.29
N ASN A 153 -19.20 11.60 1.30
CA ASN A 153 -20.33 12.50 1.16
C ASN A 153 -19.88 13.92 0.74
N GLU A 154 -18.80 14.45 1.33
CA GLU A 154 -18.23 15.75 0.92
C GLU A 154 -17.76 15.74 -0.54
N ILE A 155 -17.10 14.64 -0.97
CA ILE A 155 -16.66 14.47 -2.35
C ILE A 155 -17.87 14.39 -3.29
N ALA A 156 -18.87 13.59 -2.93
CA ALA A 156 -20.08 13.40 -3.73
C ALA A 156 -20.87 14.70 -3.91
N ALA A 157 -21.02 15.51 -2.85
CA ALA A 157 -21.71 16.80 -2.93
C ALA A 157 -21.10 17.73 -3.99
N LYS A 158 -19.76 17.86 -4.03
CA LYS A 158 -19.06 18.67 -5.04
C LYS A 158 -19.23 18.14 -6.46
N ILE A 159 -19.20 16.81 -6.63
CA ILE A 159 -19.38 16.19 -7.95
C ILE A 159 -20.83 16.38 -8.44
N SER A 160 -21.81 16.21 -7.55
CA SER A 160 -23.22 16.40 -7.87
C SER A 160 -23.55 17.85 -8.24
N GLU A 161 -23.00 18.83 -7.51
CA GLU A 161 -23.14 20.26 -7.84
C GLU A 161 -22.56 20.59 -9.22
N ALA A 162 -21.41 20.01 -9.57
CA ALA A 162 -20.77 20.24 -10.86
C ALA A 162 -21.38 19.43 -12.03
N GLY A 163 -22.15 18.37 -11.74
CA GLY A 163 -22.71 17.44 -12.73
C GLY A 163 -21.66 16.63 -13.51
N LYS A 164 -20.40 16.60 -13.07
CA LYS A 164 -19.29 15.91 -13.75
C LYS A 164 -18.13 15.66 -12.79
N TYR A 165 -17.18 14.82 -13.21
CA TYR A 165 -15.93 14.63 -12.46
C TYR A 165 -15.13 15.93 -12.37
N VAL A 166 -14.80 16.34 -11.15
CA VAL A 166 -14.07 17.58 -10.85
C VAL A 166 -12.80 17.29 -10.07
N VAL A 167 -11.72 17.98 -10.44
CA VAL A 167 -10.39 17.87 -9.84
C VAL A 167 -9.92 19.17 -9.18
N ALA A 168 -10.73 20.22 -9.29
CA ALA A 168 -10.55 21.53 -8.67
C ALA A 168 -11.92 22.10 -8.34
#